data_AF-W1X9U4-F1
#
_entry.id   AF-W1X9U4-F1
#
_cell.length_a   1.000
_cell.length_b   1.000
_cell.length_c   1.000
_cell.angle_alpha   90.00
_cell.angle_beta   90.00
_cell.angle_gamma   90.00
#
_symmetry.space_group_name_H-M   'P 1'
#
loop_
_entity.id
_entity.type
_entity.pdbx_description
1 polymer ?
#
loop_
_entity_poly.entity_id
_entity_poly.type
_entity_poly.pdbx_seq_one_letter_code
_entity_poly.pdbx_strand_id
1 'polypeptide(L)'
;RLRSRFQAGYIATMENPDLETRIAIFRSLLEREYKKNRIIRIDNDSINYVALQFSENVRVLQGAFTKLIGTASIDQRLESIDLEYTKH
;
A
#
# COMPACT_ATOMS: atom_id res chain seq x y z
N ARG A 1 20.33 -33.02 -2.86
CA ARG A 1 19.34 -32.89 -1.75
C ARG A 1 18.62 -31.53 -1.70
N LEU A 2 19.17 -30.44 -2.25
CA LEU A 2 18.53 -29.12 -2.27
C LEU A 2 17.33 -29.00 -3.25
N ARG A 3 17.26 -29.90 -4.25
CA ARG A 3 16.24 -29.82 -5.33
C ARG A 3 14.85 -30.34 -4.94
N SER A 4 14.72 -31.26 -3.97
CA SER A 4 13.41 -31.83 -3.60
C SER A 4 12.69 -31.08 -2.47
N ARG A 5 13.38 -30.27 -1.66
CA ARG A 5 12.73 -29.45 -0.62
C ARG A 5 11.99 -28.23 -1.19
N PHE A 6 12.24 -27.85 -2.44
CA PHE A 6 11.46 -26.82 -3.12
C PHE A 6 10.10 -27.31 -3.66
N GLN A 7 9.83 -28.62 -3.68
CA GLN A 7 8.53 -29.16 -4.09
C GLN A 7 7.56 -29.41 -2.93
N ALA A 8 8.00 -29.26 -1.67
CA ALA A 8 7.17 -29.51 -0.48
C ALA A 8 6.59 -28.23 0.16
N GLY A 9 6.89 -27.05 -0.40
CA GLY A 9 6.25 -25.80 -0.02
C GLY A 9 5.26 -25.44 -1.11
N TYR A 10 3.96 -25.55 -0.82
CA TYR A 10 2.84 -25.03 -1.61
C TYR A 10 3.28 -24.00 -2.66
N ILE A 11 3.17 -24.35 -3.94
CA ILE A 11 3.16 -23.34 -5.01
C ILE A 11 1.83 -22.61 -4.83
N ALA A 12 1.79 -21.64 -3.92
CA ALA A 12 0.67 -20.74 -3.80
C ALA A 12 0.75 -19.81 -5.02
N THR A 13 -0.15 -20.01 -5.98
CA THR A 13 -0.44 -19.01 -7.00
C THR A 13 -0.89 -17.76 -6.27
N MET A 14 -0.02 -16.74 -6.23
CA MET A 14 -0.41 -15.40 -5.79
C MET A 14 -1.29 -14.81 -6.87
N GLU A 15 -2.60 -14.94 -6.70
CA GLU A 15 -3.57 -14.19 -7.49
C GLU A 15 -3.50 -12.72 -7.11
N ASN A 16 -3.79 -11.84 -8.08
CA ASN A 16 -3.86 -10.41 -7.80
C ASN A 16 -5.08 -10.13 -6.94
N PRO A 17 -4.93 -9.43 -5.80
CA PRO A 17 -6.05 -9.11 -4.94
C PRO A 17 -7.05 -8.24 -5.70
N ASP A 18 -8.35 -8.46 -5.44
CA ASP A 18 -9.41 -7.57 -5.88
C ASP A 18 -9.28 -6.16 -5.25
N LEU A 19 -10.10 -5.22 -5.71
CA LEU A 19 -10.03 -3.83 -5.26
C LEU A 19 -10.26 -3.71 -3.74
N GLU A 20 -11.22 -4.46 -3.20
CA GLU A 20 -11.57 -4.44 -1.78
C GLU A 20 -10.38 -4.89 -0.92
N THR A 21 -9.74 -5.98 -1.33
CA THR A 21 -8.54 -6.52 -0.70
C THR A 21 -7.37 -5.55 -0.80
N ARG A 22 -7.20 -4.84 -1.93
CA ARG A 22 -6.15 -3.80 -2.05
C ARG A 22 -6.40 -2.62 -1.12
N ILE A 23 -7.65 -2.16 -1.00
CA ILE A 23 -8.03 -1.12 -0.02
C ILE A 23 -7.71 -1.59 1.40
N ALA A 24 -8.07 -2.83 1.75
CA ALA A 24 -7.79 -3.41 3.07
C ALA A 24 -6.28 -3.48 3.35
N ILE A 25 -5.47 -3.90 2.36
CA ILE A 25 -4.01 -3.89 2.46
C ILE A 25 -3.49 -2.47 2.69
N PHE A 26 -3.96 -1.49 1.92
CA PHE A 26 -3.54 -0.10 2.07
C PHE A 26 -3.88 0.45 3.46
N ARG A 27 -5.09 0.17 3.97
CA ARG A 27 -5.50 0.54 5.33
C ARG A 27 -4.60 -0.10 6.39
N SER A 28 -4.25 -1.38 6.24
CA SER A 28 -3.33 -2.06 7.17
C SER A 28 -1.93 -1.42 7.17
N LEU A 29 -1.43 -0.98 6.01
CA LEU A 29 -0.18 -0.23 5.92
C LEU A 29 -0.28 1.12 6.63
N LEU A 30 -1.38 1.85 6.40
CA LEU A 30 -1.65 3.14 7.04
C LEU A 30 -1.73 3.01 8.56
N GLU A 31 -2.43 2.00 9.08
CA GLU A 31 -2.50 1.71 10.52
C GLU A 31 -1.12 1.47 11.13
N ARG A 32 -0.26 0.70 10.44
CA ARG A 32 1.12 0.46 10.88
C ARG A 32 1.93 1.75 10.93
N GLU A 33 1.74 2.62 9.95
CA GLU A 33 2.47 3.88 9.87
C GLU A 33 1.93 4.91 10.87
N TYR A 34 0.62 4.93 11.12
CA TYR A 34 -0.02 5.75 12.15
C TYR A 34 0.52 5.45 13.56
N LYS A 35 0.90 4.19 13.83
CA LYS A 35 1.56 3.82 15.11
C LYS A 35 2.90 4.52 15.31
N LYS A 36 3.60 4.88 14.23
CA LYS A 36 4.86 5.64 14.27
C LYS A 36 4.62 7.15 14.21
N ASN A 37 3.70 7.56 13.34
CA ASN A 37 3.41 8.96 13.01
C ASN A 37 1.91 9.22 13.13
N ARG A 38 1.47 9.62 14.33
CA ARG A 38 0.04 9.85 14.66
C ARG A 38 -0.58 11.06 13.95
N ILE A 39 0.23 11.85 13.26
CA ILE A 39 -0.23 13.03 12.50
C ILE A 39 -0.77 12.66 11.12
N ILE A 40 -0.54 11.43 10.64
CA ILE A 40 -0.90 11.04 9.28
C ILE A 40 -2.42 11.02 9.12
N ARG A 41 -2.91 11.76 8.12
CA ARG A 41 -4.31 11.75 7.68
C ARG A 41 -4.35 11.65 6.16
N ILE A 42 -5.04 10.63 5.68
CA ILE A 42 -5.26 10.36 4.26
C ILE A 42 -6.77 10.25 4.03
N ASP A 43 -7.27 10.97 3.05
CA ASP A 43 -8.69 10.92 2.69
C ASP A 43 -9.06 9.57 2.07
N ASN A 44 -10.31 9.15 2.26
CA ASN A 44 -10.80 7.89 1.70
C ASN A 44 -10.72 7.87 0.17
N ASP A 45 -10.93 9.00 -0.49
CA ASP A 45 -10.83 9.10 -1.95
C ASP A 45 -9.39 8.88 -2.42
N SER A 46 -8.40 9.38 -1.68
CA SER A 46 -6.97 9.13 -1.92
C SER A 46 -6.64 7.64 -1.76
N ILE A 47 -7.14 7.00 -0.70
CA ILE A 47 -6.96 5.55 -0.47
C ILE A 47 -7.54 4.75 -1.64
N ASN A 48 -8.78 5.06 -2.03
CA ASN A 48 -9.47 4.38 -3.12
C ASN A 48 -8.76 4.60 -4.45
N TYR A 49 -8.34 5.83 -4.73
CA TYR A 49 -7.60 6.16 -5.94
C TYR A 49 -6.31 5.34 -6.06
N VAL A 50 -5.48 5.33 -5.01
CA VAL A 50 -4.22 4.58 -5.01
C VAL A 50 -4.48 3.07 -5.16
N ALA A 51 -5.47 2.51 -4.45
CA ALA A 51 -5.83 1.10 -4.59
C ALA A 51 -6.37 0.74 -5.99
N LEU A 52 -7.01 1.69 -6.69
CA LEU A 52 -7.48 1.50 -8.06
C LEU A 52 -6.33 1.50 -9.07
N GLN A 53 -5.35 2.39 -8.89
CA GLN A 53 -4.21 2.54 -9.81
C GLN A 53 -3.22 1.36 -9.77
N PHE A 54 -3.03 0.72 -8.61
CA PHE A 54 -2.00 -0.33 -8.44
C PHE A 54 -2.62 -1.73 -8.28
N SER A 55 -3.14 -2.29 -9.37
CA SER A 55 -3.86 -3.59 -9.40
C SER A 55 -3.00 -4.81 -9.75
N GLU A 56 -1.82 -4.61 -10.35
CA GLU A 56 -1.02 -5.70 -10.94
C GLU A 56 -0.24 -6.52 -9.92
N ASN A 57 0.15 -5.93 -8.79
CA ASN A 57 0.96 -6.60 -7.75
C ASN A 57 0.92 -5.83 -6.43
N VAL A 58 0.72 -6.53 -5.31
CA VAL A 58 0.75 -5.93 -3.96
C VAL A 58 2.05 -5.20 -3.64
N ARG A 59 3.20 -5.63 -4.17
CA ARG A 59 4.47 -4.91 -3.97
C ARG A 59 4.45 -3.52 -4.59
N VAL A 60 3.81 -3.35 -5.74
CA VAL A 60 3.73 -2.04 -6.40
C VAL A 60 2.86 -1.10 -5.57
N LEU A 61 1.73 -1.60 -5.05
CA LEU A 61 0.87 -0.86 -4.10
C LEU A 61 1.64 -0.45 -2.83
N GLN A 62 2.43 -1.35 -2.25
CA GLN A 62 3.26 -1.06 -1.08
C GLN A 62 4.34 -0.01 -1.39
N GLY A 63 5.01 -0.11 -2.53
CA GLY A 63 6.00 0.87 -2.97
C GLY A 63 5.37 2.26 -3.18
N ALA A 64 4.19 2.31 -3.80
CA ALA A 64 3.43 3.55 -3.98
C ALA A 64 3.04 4.18 -2.64
N PHE A 65 2.56 3.37 -1.68
CA PHE A 65 2.30 3.83 -0.31
C PHE A 65 3.55 4.42 0.35
N THR A 66 4.68 3.69 0.32
CA THR A 66 5.93 4.17 0.93
C THR A 66 6.40 5.48 0.28
N LYS A 67 6.30 5.60 -1.05
CA LYS A 67 6.63 6.83 -1.76
C LYS A 67 5.71 7.98 -1.32
N LEU A 68 4.39 7.77 -1.31
CA LEU A 68 3.40 8.77 -0.92
C LEU A 68 3.67 9.33 0.49
N ILE A 69 3.87 8.45 1.48
CA ILE A 69 4.18 8.86 2.85
C ILE A 69 5.53 9.58 2.90
N GLY A 70 6.55 9.08 2.20
CA GLY A 70 7.88 9.68 2.16
C GLY A 70 7.84 11.11 1.60
N THR A 71 7.19 11.31 0.46
CA THR A 71 7.04 12.62 -0.15
C THR A 71 6.20 13.56 0.73
N ALA A 72 5.07 13.09 1.28
CA ALA A 72 4.25 13.89 2.19
C ALA A 72 4.98 14.31 3.48
N SER A 73 5.91 13.47 3.94
CA SER A 73 6.79 13.80 5.07
C SER A 73 7.76 14.94 4.73
N ILE A 74 8.40 14.86 3.56
CA ILE A 74 9.32 15.90 3.07
C ILE A 74 8.58 17.23 2.87
N ASP A 75 7.38 17.17 2.29
CA ASP A 75 6.56 18.34 1.99
C ASP A 75 5.77 18.86 3.19
N GLN A 76 5.93 18.25 4.38
CA GLN A 76 5.20 18.58 5.61
C GLN A 76 3.66 18.54 5.46
N ARG A 77 3.15 17.65 4.59
CA ARG A 77 1.71 17.48 4.31
C ARG A 77 1.10 16.22 4.92
N LEU A 78 1.79 15.54 5.84
CA LEU A 78 1.27 14.31 6.46
C LEU A 78 -0.11 14.49 7.13
N GLU A 79 -0.43 15.69 7.61
CA GLU A 79 -1.70 16.01 8.26
C GLU A 79 -2.87 16.21 7.27
N SER A 80 -2.60 16.27 5.96
CA SER A 80 -3.61 16.51 4.92
C SER A 80 -3.19 15.91 3.57
N ILE A 81 -3.34 14.59 3.42
CA ILE A 81 -3.10 13.89 2.15
C ILE A 81 -4.45 13.69 1.44
N ASP A 82 -4.81 14.67 0.61
CA ASP A 82 -6.02 14.69 -0.20
C ASP A 82 -5.81 14.05 -1.58
N LEU A 83 -6.92 13.96 -2.34
CA LEU A 83 -6.93 13.34 -3.66
C LEU A 83 -6.10 14.11 -4.68
N GLU A 84 -6.06 15.44 -4.58
CA GLU A 84 -5.29 16.28 -5.49
C GLU A 84 -3.80 15.99 -5.32
N TYR A 85 -3.32 15.97 -4.07
CA TYR A 85 -1.96 15.63 -3.72
C TYR A 85 -1.57 14.20 -4.13
N THR A 86 -2.48 13.22 -4.05
CA THR A 86 -2.18 11.83 -4.47
C THR A 86 -2.07 11.64 -5.98
N LYS A 87 -2.55 12.60 -6.79
CA LYS A 87 -2.47 12.54 -8.26
C LYS A 87 -1.19 13.15 -8.83
N HIS A 88 -0.49 13.95 -8.02
CA HIS A 88 0.79 14.58 -8.39
C HIS A 88 1.98 13.62 -8.21
#